data_AF-A0AAJ6IY97-F1
#
_entry.id   AF-A0AAJ6IY97-F1
#
_cell.length_a   1.000
_cell.length_b   1.000
_cell.length_c   1.000
_cell.angle_alpha   90.00
_cell.angle_beta   90.00
_cell.angle_gamma   90.00
#
_symmetry.space_group_name_H-M   'P 1'
#
loop_
_entity.id
_entity.type
_entity.pdbx_description
1 polymer ?
#
loop_
_entity_poly.entity_id
_entity_poly.type
_entity_poly.pdbx_seq_one_letter_code
_entity_poly.pdbx_strand_id
1 'polypeptide(L)'
;MRRDAATCGGCLVSAVGAVGAVWVWAASDRTQRHLGNEFENNGQDFGAFFLELPLVVVGGAVVPGLVYALGAWLLTRGRRSGSPRGSEFHT
;
A
#
# COMPACT_ATOMS: atom_id res chain seq x y z
N MET A 1 -17.84 20.10 1.30
CA MET A 1 -18.51 18.78 1.26
C MET A 1 -17.78 17.76 0.39
N ARG A 2 -17.62 17.94 -0.93
CA ARG A 2 -16.96 16.91 -1.79
C ARG A 2 -15.44 16.76 -1.56
N ARG A 3 -14.78 17.81 -1.01
CA ARG A 3 -13.37 17.77 -0.61
C ARG A 3 -13.15 16.95 0.66
N ASP A 4 -14.06 17.07 1.63
CA ASP A 4 -13.95 16.40 2.93
C ASP A 4 -14.05 14.87 2.79
N ALA A 5 -14.95 14.40 1.92
CA ALA A 5 -15.09 12.97 1.63
C ALA A 5 -13.84 12.37 0.93
N ALA A 6 -13.20 13.13 0.04
CA ALA A 6 -11.97 12.68 -0.63
C ALA A 6 -10.78 12.61 0.34
N THR A 7 -10.66 13.60 1.25
CA THR A 7 -9.63 13.61 2.29
C THR A 7 -9.86 12.50 3.32
N CYS A 8 -11.10 12.29 3.76
CA CYS A 8 -11.47 11.17 4.64
C CYS A 8 -11.21 9.81 3.99
N GLY A 9 -11.48 9.67 2.68
CA GLY A 9 -11.22 8.44 1.94
C GLY A 9 -9.74 8.06 1.92
N GLY A 10 -8.84 9.03 1.69
CA GLY A 10 -7.40 8.80 1.71
C GLY A 10 -6.88 8.36 3.09
N CYS A 11 -7.36 8.99 4.16
CA CYS A 11 -6.99 8.62 5.52
C CYS A 11 -7.48 7.21 5.89
N LEU A 12 -8.72 6.88 5.54
CA LEU A 12 -9.29 5.54 5.77
C LEU A 12 -8.52 4.46 5.02
N VAL A 13 -8.21 4.68 3.74
CA VAL A 13 -7.43 3.72 2.93
C VAL A 13 -6.04 3.51 3.52
N SER A 14 -5.38 4.58 3.96
CA SER A 14 -4.06 4.51 4.59
C SER A 14 -4.12 3.76 5.92
N ALA A 15 -5.14 4.03 6.75
CA ALA A 15 -5.34 3.34 8.03
C ALA A 15 -5.62 1.85 7.84
N VAL A 16 -6.50 1.50 6.90
CA VAL A 16 -6.81 0.09 6.56
C VAL A 16 -5.58 -0.62 6.01
N GLY A 17 -4.81 0.04 5.14
CA GLY A 17 -3.57 -0.51 4.58
C GLY A 17 -2.52 -0.77 5.66
N ALA A 18 -2.33 0.17 6.60
CA ALA A 18 -1.42 0.00 7.74
C ALA A 18 -1.86 -1.16 8.65
N VAL A 19 -3.13 -1.21 9.03
CA VAL A 19 -3.68 -2.28 9.89
C VAL A 19 -3.54 -3.65 9.21
N GLY A 20 -3.89 -3.73 7.92
CA GLY A 20 -3.76 -4.97 7.15
C GLY A 20 -2.31 -5.44 7.03
N ALA A 21 -1.38 -4.51 6.77
CA ALA A 21 0.05 -4.84 6.69
C ALA A 21 0.60 -5.36 8.02
N VAL A 22 0.25 -4.71 9.15
CA VAL A 22 0.63 -5.16 10.49
C VAL A 22 0.03 -6.54 10.79
N TRP A 23 -1.23 -6.77 10.43
CA TRP A 23 -1.88 -8.06 10.64
C TRP A 23 -1.20 -9.19 9.85
N VAL A 24 -0.91 -8.97 8.56
CA VAL A 24 -0.19 -9.94 7.72
C VAL A 24 1.23 -10.19 8.23
N TRP A 25 1.94 -9.14 8.63
CA TRP A 25 3.27 -9.25 9.22
C TRP A 25 3.23 -10.04 10.54
N ALA A 26 2.29 -9.75 11.43
CA ALA A 26 2.14 -10.45 12.71
C ALA A 26 1.73 -11.93 12.53
N ALA A 27 0.91 -12.23 11.52
CA ALA A 27 0.48 -13.58 11.19
C ALA A 27 1.52 -14.40 10.41
N SER A 28 2.63 -13.79 9.98
CA SER A 28 3.69 -14.50 9.27
C SER A 28 4.43 -15.48 10.19
N ASP A 29 4.66 -16.70 9.69
CA ASP A 29 5.49 -17.74 10.32
C ASP A 29 6.83 -17.21 10.84
N ARG A 30 7.45 -16.28 10.10
CA ARG A 30 8.71 -15.63 10.50
C ARG A 30 8.53 -14.88 11.81
N THR A 31 7.52 -14.01 11.89
CA THR A 31 7.26 -13.15 13.04
C THR A 31 6.82 -13.96 14.26
N GLN A 32 6.00 -15.00 14.07
CA GLN A 32 5.59 -15.90 15.15
C GLN A 32 6.77 -16.66 15.77
N ARG A 33 7.75 -17.07 14.96
CA ARG A 33 8.97 -17.71 15.45
C ARG A 33 9.88 -16.78 16.25
N HIS A 34 9.98 -15.50 15.87
CA HIS A 34 10.82 -14.51 16.57
C HIS A 34 10.15 -13.93 17.83
N LEU A 35 8.81 -13.90 17.91
CA LEU A 35 8.08 -13.32 19.03
C LEU A 35 7.78 -14.29 20.20
N GLY A 36 8.04 -15.60 20.04
CA GLY A 36 8.16 -16.48 21.21
C GLY A 36 7.52 -17.87 21.14
N ASN A 37 7.29 -18.48 19.97
CA ASN A 37 6.61 -19.77 19.98
C ASN A 37 7.50 -21.03 19.98
N GLU A 38 8.73 -21.05 19.43
CA GLU A 38 9.38 -22.37 19.15
C GLU A 38 10.91 -22.49 19.26
N PHE A 39 11.66 -21.50 19.76
CA PHE A 39 13.12 -21.66 19.94
C PHE A 39 13.55 -21.46 21.39
N GLU A 40 13.63 -22.60 22.10
CA GLU A 40 14.43 -22.88 23.30
C GLU A 40 14.97 -21.64 24.03
N ASN A 41 14.11 -20.95 24.82
CA ASN A 41 14.50 -20.02 25.87
C ASN A 41 15.62 -18.99 25.54
N ASN A 42 15.78 -18.60 24.28
CA ASN A 42 16.78 -17.62 23.85
C ASN A 42 16.03 -16.40 23.30
N GLY A 43 15.67 -15.51 24.24
CA GLY A 43 15.33 -14.11 24.03
C GLY A 43 14.40 -13.79 22.87
N GLN A 44 13.17 -13.36 23.17
CA GLN A 44 12.31 -12.67 22.19
C GLN A 44 13.15 -11.70 21.35
N ASP A 45 13.21 -11.94 20.05
CA ASP A 45 14.06 -11.16 19.17
C ASP A 45 13.33 -9.87 18.79
N PHE A 46 13.36 -8.91 19.73
CA PHE A 46 12.66 -7.64 19.61
C PHE A 46 13.20 -6.78 18.46
N GLY A 47 14.34 -7.13 17.84
CA GLY A 47 14.86 -6.46 16.66
C GLY A 47 13.86 -6.44 15.50
N ALA A 48 13.14 -7.55 15.31
CA ALA A 48 12.07 -7.63 14.32
C ALA A 48 10.93 -6.63 14.62
N PHE A 49 10.57 -6.50 15.89
CA PHE A 49 9.53 -5.57 16.31
C PHE A 49 9.96 -4.10 16.15
N PHE A 50 11.17 -3.74 16.56
CA PHE A 50 11.62 -2.35 16.52
C PHE A 50 12.03 -1.87 15.11
N LEU A 51 12.54 -2.76 14.25
CA LEU A 51 13.02 -2.38 12.93
C LEU A 51 12.01 -2.66 11.82
N GLU A 52 11.30 -3.79 11.87
CA GLU A 52 10.40 -4.18 10.77
C GLU A 52 9.03 -3.51 10.90
N LEU A 53 8.49 -3.37 12.13
CA LEU A 53 7.13 -2.86 12.36
C LEU A 53 6.93 -1.41 11.87
N PRO A 54 7.86 -0.45 12.09
CA PRO A 54 7.74 0.89 11.52
C PRO A 54 7.69 0.87 9.99
N LEU A 55 8.53 0.03 9.37
CA LEU A 55 8.57 -0.12 7.91
C LEU A 55 7.28 -0.75 7.37
N VAL A 56 6.73 -1.74 8.07
CA VAL A 56 5.45 -2.38 7.72
C VAL A 56 4.30 -1.38 7.79
N VAL A 57 4.24 -0.55 8.83
CA VAL A 57 3.21 0.49 8.98
C VAL A 57 3.31 1.51 7.85
N VAL A 58 4.51 2.04 7.59
CA VAL A 58 4.74 3.02 6.52
C VAL A 58 4.42 2.40 5.14
N GLY A 59 4.88 1.19 4.89
CA GLY A 59 4.58 0.44 3.67
C GLY A 59 3.09 0.23 3.48
N GLY A 60 2.39 -0.26 4.51
CA GLY A 60 0.94 -0.45 4.49
C GLY A 60 0.15 0.83 4.25
N ALA A 61 0.60 1.97 4.79
CA ALA A 61 -0.05 3.25 4.59
C ALA A 61 0.16 3.81 3.17
N VAL A 62 1.35 3.65 2.59
CA VAL A 62 1.75 4.33 1.34
C VAL A 62 1.44 3.50 0.08
N VAL A 63 1.58 2.17 0.15
CA VAL A 63 1.41 1.27 -1.00
C VAL A 63 0.06 1.43 -1.72
N PRO A 64 -1.10 1.52 -1.03
CA PRO A 64 -2.39 1.69 -1.71
C PRO A 64 -2.43 2.94 -2.61
N GLY A 65 -1.84 4.05 -2.15
CA GLY A 65 -1.75 5.30 -2.91
C GLY A 65 -0.84 5.16 -4.13
N LEU A 66 0.30 4.48 -3.99
CA LEU A 66 1.22 4.22 -5.11
C LEU A 66 0.59 3.33 -6.18
N VAL A 67 -0.11 2.26 -5.78
CA VAL A 67 -0.82 1.37 -6.70
C VAL A 67 -1.90 2.14 -7.47
N TYR A 68 -2.66 2.98 -6.78
CA TYR A 68 -3.66 3.83 -7.43
C TYR A 68 -3.03 4.82 -8.42
N ALA A 69 -1.97 5.51 -8.02
CA ALA A 69 -1.26 6.47 -8.88
C ALA A 69 -0.67 5.80 -10.12
N LEU A 70 -0.08 4.61 -9.97
CA LEU A 70 0.44 3.82 -11.08
C LEU A 70 -0.67 3.39 -12.04
N GLY A 71 -1.79 2.90 -11.51
CA GLY A 71 -2.96 2.53 -12.33
C GLY A 71 -3.51 3.72 -13.11
N ALA A 72 -3.68 4.87 -12.46
CA ALA A 72 -4.11 6.10 -13.12
C ALA A 72 -3.12 6.56 -14.20
N TRP A 73 -1.81 6.45 -13.94
CA TRP A 73 -0.77 6.78 -14.92
C TRP A 73 -0.81 5.86 -16.14
N LEU A 74 -0.94 4.54 -15.95
CA LEU A 74 -1.04 3.58 -17.04
C LEU A 74 -2.29 3.84 -17.91
N LEU A 75 -3.44 4.09 -17.28
CA LEU A 75 -4.69 4.38 -17.98
C LEU A 75 -4.62 5.70 -18.76
N THR A 76 -4.02 6.74 -18.19
CA THR A 76 -3.88 8.04 -18.88
C THR A 76 -2.85 7.98 -20.02
N ARG A 77 -1.79 7.19 -19.89
CA ARG A 77 -0.81 6.94 -20.96
C ARG A 77 -1.43 6.20 -22.15
N GLY A 78 -2.27 5.19 -21.89
CA GLY A 78 -3.03 4.49 -22.92
C GLY A 78 -3.97 5.42 -23.70
N ARG A 79 -4.63 6.36 -23.01
CA ARG A 79 -5.54 7.34 -23.63
C ARG A 79 -4.82 8.38 -24.50
N ARG A 80 -3.60 8.81 -24.16
CA ARG A 80 -2.81 9.72 -25.03
C ARG A 80 -2.33 9.05 -26.32
N SER A 81 -2.26 7.72 -26.33
CA SER A 81 -1.83 6.96 -27.52
C SER A 81 -2.98 6.69 -28.50
N GLY A 82 -4.23 6.98 -28.10
CA GLY A 82 -5.43 6.76 -28.92
C GLY A 82 -6.41 7.92 -28.83
N SER A 83 -6.09 9.06 -29.45
CA SER A 83 -6.98 9.92 -30.29
C SER A 83 -6.40 11.34 -30.45
N PRO A 84 -6.57 12.07 -31.57
CA PRO A 84 -7.11 11.68 -32.89
C PRO A 84 -6.15 12.01 -34.06
N ARG A 85 -5.97 11.10 -35.02
CA ARG A 85 -5.55 11.51 -36.37
C ARG A 85 -6.74 12.22 -37.00
N GLY A 86 -6.67 13.55 -37.01
CA GLY A 86 -7.52 14.38 -37.85
C GLY A 86 -7.48 13.87 -39.27
N SER A 87 -8.66 13.65 -39.82
CA SER A 87 -8.90 13.83 -41.25
C SER A 87 -10.06 14.81 -41.36
N GLU A 88 -9.69 16.10 -41.40
CA GLU A 88 -10.33 17.08 -42.28
C GLU A 88 -10.39 16.44 -43.69
N PHE A 89 -11.43 16.54 -44.51
CA PHE A 89 -12.03 17.74 -45.07
C PHE A 89 -13.44 17.40 -45.58
N HIS A 90 -14.39 18.28 -45.31
CA HIS A 90 -15.72 18.30 -45.92
C HIS A 90 -15.79 19.63 -46.69
N THR A 91 -15.60 19.63 -48.01
CA THR A 91 -16.27 20.46 -49.04
C THR A 91 -15.78 20.00 -50.41
#